data_AF-A0A3D2X8R9-F1
#
_entry.id   AF-A0A3D2X8R9-F1
#
_cell.length_a   1.000
_cell.length_b   1.000
_cell.length_c   1.000
_cell.angle_alpha   90.00
_cell.angle_beta   90.00
_cell.angle_gamma   90.00
#
_symmetry.space_group_name_H-M   'P 1'
#
loop_
_entity.id
_entity.type
_entity.pdbx_description
1 polymer ?
#
loop_
_entity_poly.entity_id
_entity_poly.type
_entity_poly.pdbx_seq_one_letter_code
_entity_poly.pdbx_strand_id
1 'polypeptide(L)'
;KNTWYAVGLYSSQRFYLPMYVDCGIYTVEFRTIAVNGEGMLSSVQSNANLSRSNYVATDTKQVEVSGKIYGLTLYDIQENSLWKDIFRSENSLRLKILDTFVTKVIDGVKKSMQRVDGTKIGEKYHKDKLYYYTIGTRNQFSIPTGRDKQFTLPLVDGSHPKYLNKGTLKAGYTWRFTLDTVGNITVMDESKIIITPTFYYVDKKGLNREEVELYYSDTISGNRNHYIKAGSKIDLENTKQAQTGDVYLGIPDVELKDTASIRNISYKAWTAQKKEMYSYGRITSELAFKTFSNQNYALRIHQGSLSNSLLGLGYSKENLTKYKQSYYFNYSLPSDVKAVKKGTDVQAYAKKYGISKVDNLWLSEGFIIIHFDIKVYDEKNKLYLTYDNAENEKNLGHCNMFQMEGINNTKKDYFGRQFKFEAGDIILIDTDKTSLDDALVGGQIGRA
;
A
#
# COMPACT_ATOMS: atom_id res chain seq x y z
N LYS A 1 -29.58 10.31 1.07
CA LYS A 1 -30.33 11.00 2.16
C LYS A 1 -31.78 10.52 2.11
N ASN A 2 -32.49 10.49 3.25
CA ASN A 2 -33.91 10.07 3.36
C ASN A 2 -34.20 8.63 2.89
N THR A 3 -33.29 7.69 3.19
CA THR A 3 -33.47 6.27 2.90
C THR A 3 -33.59 5.51 4.21
N TRP A 4 -34.71 4.80 4.40
CA TRP A 4 -34.94 3.96 5.58
C TRP A 4 -34.53 2.52 5.29
N TYR A 5 -33.81 1.89 6.20
CA TYR A 5 -33.44 0.48 6.14
C TYR A 5 -34.10 -0.25 7.31
N ALA A 6 -34.87 -1.30 6.98
CA ALA A 6 -35.45 -2.16 8.01
C ALA A 6 -34.34 -3.03 8.63
N VAL A 7 -34.11 -2.86 9.92
CA VAL A 7 -33.22 -3.72 10.71
C VAL A 7 -34.06 -4.76 11.44
N GLY A 8 -33.79 -6.04 11.20
CA GLY A 8 -34.44 -7.13 11.92
C GLY A 8 -34.04 -7.14 13.41
N LEU A 9 -34.71 -7.97 14.21
CA LEU A 9 -34.54 -8.08 15.68
C LEU A 9 -33.18 -8.64 16.15
N TYR A 10 -32.21 -8.81 15.26
CA TYR A 10 -30.90 -9.36 15.61
C TYR A 10 -30.02 -8.30 16.30
N SER A 11 -29.22 -8.75 17.28
CA SER A 11 -28.41 -7.89 18.16
C SER A 11 -27.29 -7.11 17.46
N SER A 12 -26.91 -7.48 16.23
CA SER A 12 -25.88 -6.77 15.45
C SER A 12 -26.15 -6.85 13.95
N GLN A 13 -26.07 -5.71 13.26
CA GLN A 13 -26.19 -5.61 11.80
C GLN A 13 -24.93 -4.98 11.21
N ARG A 14 -24.49 -5.47 10.05
CA ARG A 14 -23.37 -4.90 9.29
C ARG A 14 -23.89 -4.22 8.04
N PHE A 15 -23.57 -2.93 7.89
CA PHE A 15 -23.91 -2.14 6.71
C PHE A 15 -22.67 -1.90 5.85
N TYR A 16 -22.86 -1.96 4.54
CA TYR A 16 -21.85 -1.51 3.58
C TYR A 16 -22.25 -0.13 3.07
N LEU A 17 -21.44 0.87 3.42
CA LEU A 17 -21.63 2.22 2.94
C LEU A 17 -21.15 2.32 1.48
N PRO A 18 -21.99 2.79 0.55
CA PRO A 18 -21.54 3.04 -0.83
C PRO A 18 -20.40 4.06 -0.88
N MET A 19 -19.44 3.88 -1.78
CA MET A 19 -18.24 4.72 -1.88
C MET A 19 -18.51 6.18 -2.29
N TYR A 20 -19.72 6.46 -2.80
CA TYR A 20 -20.16 7.80 -3.20
C TYR A 20 -20.80 8.60 -2.07
N VAL A 21 -20.89 8.03 -0.86
CA VAL A 21 -21.23 8.81 0.34
C VAL A 21 -20.00 9.59 0.74
N ASP A 22 -20.14 10.91 0.76
CA ASP A 22 -19.04 11.81 1.14
C ASP A 22 -18.62 11.60 2.61
N CYS A 23 -17.39 11.95 2.92
CA CYS A 23 -16.89 11.96 4.29
C CYS A 23 -17.49 13.15 5.03
N GLY A 24 -17.78 12.97 6.33
CA GLY A 24 -18.35 14.01 7.18
C GLY A 24 -19.12 13.46 8.36
N ILE A 25 -19.72 14.37 9.13
CA ILE A 25 -20.57 14.03 10.27
C ILE A 25 -22.01 13.91 9.78
N TYR A 26 -22.65 12.78 10.09
CA TYR A 26 -24.03 12.48 9.73
C TYR A 26 -24.86 12.24 10.98
N THR A 27 -26.13 12.61 10.93
CA THR A 27 -27.14 12.19 11.90
C THR A 27 -27.90 11.01 11.31
N VAL A 28 -27.78 9.84 11.95
CA VAL A 28 -28.57 8.66 11.62
C VAL A 28 -29.84 8.69 12.44
N GLU A 29 -30.98 8.59 11.78
CA GLU A 29 -32.29 8.50 12.41
C GLU A 29 -32.70 7.04 12.58
N PHE A 30 -33.15 6.70 13.78
CA PHE A 30 -33.72 5.41 14.12
C PHE A 30 -35.20 5.60 14.38
N ARG A 31 -36.01 4.65 13.94
CA ARG A 31 -37.43 4.59 14.31
C ARG A 31 -37.90 3.17 14.51
N THR A 32 -38.79 2.99 15.47
CA THR A 32 -39.57 1.76 15.66
C THR A 32 -41.05 2.13 15.58
N ILE A 33 -41.78 1.41 14.74
CA ILE A 33 -43.21 1.67 14.48
C ILE A 33 -44.02 0.62 15.26
N ALA A 34 -45.01 1.06 16.04
CA ALA A 34 -45.93 0.17 16.72
C ALA A 34 -46.73 -0.67 15.71
N VAL A 35 -47.17 -1.88 16.09
CA VAL A 35 -47.91 -2.80 15.20
C VAL A 35 -49.16 -2.16 14.60
N ASN A 36 -49.83 -1.26 15.34
CA ASN A 36 -51.00 -0.50 14.88
C ASN A 36 -50.66 0.91 14.35
N GLY A 37 -49.39 1.20 14.07
CA GLY A 37 -48.86 2.53 13.77
C GLY A 37 -48.53 2.81 12.30
N GLU A 38 -48.78 1.88 11.38
CA GLU A 38 -48.37 2.00 9.96
C GLU A 38 -48.92 3.25 9.25
N GLY A 39 -50.12 3.70 9.64
CA GLY A 39 -50.73 4.95 9.14
C GLY A 39 -50.41 6.21 9.95
N MET A 40 -49.64 6.09 11.03
CA MET A 40 -49.42 7.15 12.04
C MET A 40 -47.95 7.57 12.13
N LEU A 41 -47.23 7.57 11.01
CA LEU A 41 -45.77 7.81 10.97
C LEU A 41 -45.32 9.17 11.52
N SER A 42 -46.23 10.16 11.54
CA SER A 42 -46.00 11.49 12.12
C SER A 42 -46.19 11.55 13.64
N SER A 43 -46.81 10.54 14.24
CA SER A 43 -47.12 10.47 15.67
C SER A 43 -45.92 9.94 16.45
N VAL A 44 -44.89 10.77 16.57
CA VAL A 44 -43.56 10.39 17.07
C VAL A 44 -43.34 10.75 18.53
N GLN A 45 -42.54 9.94 19.22
CA GLN A 45 -41.99 10.25 20.54
C GLN A 45 -40.52 9.83 20.62
N SER A 46 -39.69 10.66 21.24
CA SER A 46 -38.28 10.32 21.44
C SER A 46 -38.12 9.16 22.43
N ASN A 47 -37.23 8.21 22.10
CA ASN A 47 -36.81 7.03 22.84
C ASN A 47 -37.88 5.95 23.07
N ALA A 48 -39.13 6.32 23.38
CA ALA A 48 -40.22 5.38 23.61
C ALA A 48 -41.59 6.03 23.34
N ASN A 49 -42.56 5.26 22.83
CA ASN A 49 -43.92 5.70 22.53
C ASN A 49 -44.88 5.50 23.73
N LEU A 50 -44.56 6.12 24.88
CA LEU A 50 -45.34 5.97 26.13
C LEU A 50 -46.67 6.74 26.13
N SER A 51 -46.79 7.80 25.31
CA SER A 51 -48.07 8.51 25.15
C SER A 51 -48.99 7.73 24.20
N ARG A 52 -50.27 7.59 24.57
CA ARG A 52 -51.29 6.93 23.74
C ARG A 52 -51.49 7.57 22.36
N SER A 53 -51.09 8.83 22.19
CA SER A 53 -51.16 9.53 20.91
C SER A 53 -49.97 9.23 19.99
N ASN A 54 -48.91 8.58 20.49
CA ASN A 54 -47.67 8.37 19.76
C ASN A 54 -47.50 6.90 19.38
N TYR A 55 -47.21 6.66 18.11
CA TYR A 55 -47.14 5.32 17.50
C TYR A 55 -45.75 4.98 16.98
N VAL A 56 -44.83 5.94 16.97
CA VAL A 56 -43.46 5.77 16.50
C VAL A 56 -42.48 6.25 17.57
N ALA A 57 -41.59 5.37 18.01
CA ALA A 57 -40.46 5.75 18.85
C ALA A 57 -39.27 6.13 17.96
N THR A 58 -38.61 7.26 18.22
CA THR A 58 -37.45 7.73 17.43
C THR A 58 -36.22 7.97 18.30
N ASP A 59 -35.04 7.79 17.71
CA ASP A 59 -33.75 8.17 18.30
C ASP A 59 -32.84 8.68 17.18
N THR A 60 -31.80 9.42 17.54
CA THR A 60 -30.76 9.84 16.60
C THR A 60 -29.38 9.54 17.15
N LYS A 61 -28.44 9.23 16.27
CA LYS A 61 -27.02 9.10 16.60
C LYS A 61 -26.19 9.87 15.60
N GLN A 62 -25.22 10.64 16.10
CA GLN A 62 -24.19 11.18 15.26
C GLN A 62 -23.16 10.09 14.94
N VAL A 63 -22.77 10.02 13.67
CA VAL A 63 -21.73 9.13 13.18
C VAL A 63 -20.79 9.94 12.29
N GLU A 64 -19.51 9.58 12.31
CA GLU A 64 -18.56 10.07 11.33
C GLU A 64 -18.40 9.05 10.20
N VAL A 65 -18.52 9.51 8.97
CA VAL A 65 -18.06 8.78 7.79
C VAL A 65 -16.69 9.33 7.43
N SER A 66 -15.68 8.48 7.55
CA SER A 66 -14.31 8.79 7.14
C SER A 66 -13.92 7.91 5.95
N GLY A 67 -12.96 8.40 5.18
CA GLY A 67 -12.31 7.63 4.13
C GLY A 67 -11.47 6.48 4.70
N LYS A 68 -10.75 5.79 3.81
CA LYS A 68 -9.86 4.69 4.20
C LYS A 68 -8.59 4.74 3.38
N ILE A 69 -7.46 4.41 4.01
CA ILE A 69 -6.20 4.04 3.35
C ILE A 69 -5.96 2.54 3.60
N TYR A 70 -5.62 1.76 2.59
CA TYR A 70 -5.48 0.31 2.72
C TYR A 70 -4.70 -0.30 1.54
N GLY A 71 -4.48 -1.61 1.59
CA GLY A 71 -4.05 -2.39 0.44
C GLY A 71 -2.57 -2.26 0.10
N LEU A 72 -1.70 -1.92 1.07
CA LEU A 72 -0.26 -1.85 0.80
C LEU A 72 0.24 -3.19 0.24
N THR A 73 0.69 -3.15 -1.01
CA THR A 73 1.00 -4.31 -1.83
C THR A 73 2.30 -4.11 -2.58
N LEU A 74 3.31 -4.93 -2.29
CA LEU A 74 4.53 -5.05 -3.09
C LEU A 74 4.24 -5.93 -4.33
N TYR A 75 4.48 -5.41 -5.52
CA TYR A 75 4.17 -6.10 -6.78
C TYR A 75 5.37 -6.24 -7.73
N ASP A 76 6.53 -5.66 -7.40
CA ASP A 76 7.76 -5.86 -8.16
C ASP A 76 9.01 -5.57 -7.33
N ILE A 77 10.09 -6.26 -7.66
CA ILE A 77 11.44 -6.04 -7.15
C ILE A 77 12.35 -6.00 -8.37
N GLN A 78 12.69 -4.79 -8.85
CA GLN A 78 13.55 -4.62 -10.01
C GLN A 78 15.03 -4.68 -9.62
N GLU A 79 15.81 -5.30 -10.53
CA GLU A 79 17.26 -5.55 -10.52
C GLU A 79 17.72 -6.95 -10.10
N ASN A 80 16.82 -7.95 -10.10
CA ASN A 80 17.22 -9.32 -9.81
C ASN A 80 16.69 -10.34 -10.84
N SER A 81 17.59 -11.14 -11.42
CA SER A 81 17.25 -12.31 -12.24
C SER A 81 16.38 -13.32 -11.50
N LEU A 82 16.53 -13.40 -10.17
CA LEU A 82 15.74 -14.23 -9.26
C LEU A 82 14.25 -13.86 -9.26
N TRP A 83 13.94 -12.55 -9.20
CA TRP A 83 12.58 -12.05 -9.03
C TRP A 83 11.87 -11.74 -10.35
N LYS A 84 12.63 -11.56 -11.43
CA LYS A 84 12.10 -11.17 -12.75
C LYS A 84 10.93 -12.05 -13.19
N ASP A 85 11.12 -13.36 -13.22
CA ASP A 85 10.10 -14.32 -13.67
C ASP A 85 8.96 -14.50 -12.67
N ILE A 86 9.06 -13.93 -11.47
CA ILE A 86 7.98 -13.92 -10.48
C ILE A 86 6.97 -12.82 -10.82
N PHE A 87 7.45 -11.61 -11.10
CA PHE A 87 6.60 -10.44 -11.31
C PHE A 87 6.31 -10.10 -12.78
N ARG A 88 7.13 -10.59 -13.72
CA ARG A 88 7.04 -10.22 -15.16
C ARG A 88 6.70 -11.40 -16.05
N SER A 89 5.95 -11.13 -17.10
CA SER A 89 5.71 -12.11 -18.15
C SER A 89 7.03 -12.47 -18.85
N GLU A 90 7.14 -13.73 -19.30
CA GLU A 90 8.33 -14.24 -19.97
C GLU A 90 8.71 -13.36 -21.17
N ASN A 91 9.99 -13.04 -21.29
CA ASN A 91 10.54 -12.17 -22.35
C ASN A 91 9.82 -10.81 -22.48
N SER A 92 9.26 -10.29 -21.39
CA SER A 92 8.52 -9.02 -21.39
C SER A 92 8.93 -8.12 -20.23
N LEU A 93 8.83 -6.81 -20.47
CA LEU A 93 8.87 -5.81 -19.40
C LEU A 93 7.51 -5.65 -18.70
N ARG A 94 6.43 -6.25 -19.23
CA ARG A 94 5.11 -6.14 -18.61
C ARG A 94 5.02 -6.89 -17.29
N LEU A 95 4.51 -6.21 -16.28
CA LEU A 95 4.19 -6.78 -14.98
C LEU A 95 2.93 -7.65 -15.07
N LYS A 96 2.96 -8.83 -14.45
CA LYS A 96 1.82 -9.75 -14.41
C LYS A 96 0.62 -9.18 -13.68
N ILE A 97 0.84 -8.26 -12.73
CA ILE A 97 -0.25 -7.57 -12.02
C ILE A 97 -1.10 -6.71 -12.96
N LEU A 98 -0.54 -6.28 -14.10
CA LEU A 98 -1.24 -5.55 -15.15
C LEU A 98 -1.79 -6.46 -16.26
N ASP A 99 -1.26 -7.67 -16.37
CA ASP A 99 -1.61 -8.65 -17.41
C ASP A 99 -2.30 -9.85 -16.78
N THR A 100 -3.55 -9.63 -16.37
CA THR A 100 -4.39 -10.63 -15.71
C THR A 100 -4.84 -11.75 -16.63
N PHE A 101 -4.43 -11.74 -17.91
CA PHE A 101 -4.63 -12.81 -18.86
C PHE A 101 -3.28 -13.39 -19.33
N VAL A 102 -3.30 -14.65 -19.77
CA VAL A 102 -2.17 -15.34 -20.38
C VAL A 102 -2.65 -15.93 -21.69
N THR A 103 -1.95 -15.62 -22.78
CA THR A 103 -2.19 -16.27 -24.07
C THR A 103 -1.32 -17.52 -24.20
N LYS A 104 -1.92 -18.67 -24.46
CA LYS A 104 -1.22 -19.94 -24.74
C LYS A 104 -1.65 -20.53 -26.07
N VAL A 105 -0.77 -21.26 -26.73
CA VAL A 105 -1.13 -22.10 -27.89
C VAL A 105 -1.51 -23.47 -27.37
N ILE A 106 -2.76 -23.87 -27.59
CA ILE A 106 -3.32 -25.17 -27.22
C ILE A 106 -3.92 -25.76 -28.49
N ASP A 107 -3.41 -26.92 -28.93
CA ASP A 107 -3.83 -27.59 -30.17
C ASP A 107 -3.72 -26.69 -31.41
N GLY A 108 -2.66 -25.89 -31.50
CA GLY A 108 -2.44 -24.94 -32.59
C GLY A 108 -3.26 -23.64 -32.50
N VAL A 109 -4.14 -23.50 -31.50
CA VAL A 109 -5.01 -22.34 -31.32
C VAL A 109 -4.54 -21.46 -30.17
N LYS A 110 -4.43 -20.14 -30.40
CA LYS A 110 -4.19 -19.17 -29.32
C LYS A 110 -5.43 -19.03 -28.43
N LYS A 111 -5.33 -19.45 -27.18
CA LYS A 111 -6.36 -19.27 -26.15
C LYS A 111 -5.87 -18.27 -25.10
N SER A 112 -6.70 -17.29 -24.78
CA SER A 112 -6.47 -16.36 -23.66
C SER A 112 -7.19 -16.89 -22.42
N MET A 113 -6.48 -16.98 -21.30
CA MET A 113 -7.02 -17.49 -20.03
C MET A 113 -6.70 -16.51 -18.92
N GLN A 114 -7.58 -16.40 -17.93
CA GLN A 114 -7.28 -15.60 -16.75
C GLN A 114 -6.07 -16.20 -16.01
N ARG A 115 -5.16 -15.32 -15.59
CA ARG A 115 -3.99 -15.69 -14.80
C ARG A 115 -4.44 -16.13 -13.42
N VAL A 116 -3.99 -17.31 -12.99
CA VAL A 116 -4.26 -17.84 -11.66
C VAL A 116 -3.44 -17.06 -10.63
N ASP A 117 -4.08 -16.68 -9.52
CA ASP A 117 -3.43 -16.10 -8.35
C ASP A 117 -2.61 -17.18 -7.63
N GLY A 118 -1.28 -17.12 -7.78
CA GLY A 118 -0.36 -18.08 -7.18
C GLY A 118 -0.11 -17.85 -5.70
N THR A 119 -0.72 -16.82 -5.10
CA THR A 119 -0.54 -16.48 -3.68
C THR A 119 -1.55 -17.16 -2.76
N LYS A 120 -2.49 -17.95 -3.30
CA LYS A 120 -3.53 -18.64 -2.52
C LYS A 120 -2.98 -19.90 -1.85
N ILE A 121 -3.57 -20.26 -0.71
CA ILE A 121 -3.24 -21.48 0.03
C ILE A 121 -3.43 -22.70 -0.88
N GLY A 122 -2.44 -23.60 -0.91
CA GLY A 122 -2.47 -24.83 -1.71
C GLY A 122 -1.99 -24.67 -3.15
N GLU A 123 -1.74 -23.45 -3.62
CA GLU A 123 -1.21 -23.21 -4.96
C GLU A 123 0.26 -23.60 -5.08
N LYS A 124 0.58 -24.52 -6.01
CA LYS A 124 1.96 -24.84 -6.35
C LYS A 124 2.59 -23.76 -7.22
N TYR A 125 3.90 -23.55 -7.08
CA TYR A 125 4.63 -22.62 -7.93
C TYR A 125 4.44 -22.93 -9.42
N HIS A 126 4.15 -21.90 -10.21
CA HIS A 126 4.22 -21.95 -11.67
C HIS A 126 4.56 -20.57 -12.21
N LYS A 127 5.48 -20.48 -13.18
CA LYS A 127 5.97 -19.18 -13.71
C LYS A 127 4.85 -18.31 -14.29
N ASP A 128 3.80 -18.90 -14.84
CA ASP A 128 2.67 -18.10 -15.39
C ASP A 128 1.72 -17.54 -14.32
N LYS A 129 1.81 -17.94 -13.05
CA LYS A 129 0.91 -17.44 -12.01
C LYS A 129 1.29 -16.02 -11.57
N LEU A 130 0.30 -15.32 -11.00
CA LEU A 130 0.49 -14.00 -10.41
C LEU A 130 1.01 -14.13 -8.97
N TYR A 131 2.07 -13.39 -8.64
CA TYR A 131 2.63 -13.30 -7.30
C TYR A 131 2.79 -11.83 -6.91
N TYR A 132 2.41 -11.51 -5.67
CA TYR A 132 2.44 -10.18 -5.05
C TYR A 132 2.34 -10.35 -3.54
N TYR A 133 2.81 -9.37 -2.77
CA TYR A 133 2.90 -9.47 -1.30
C TYR A 133 2.11 -8.35 -0.65
N THR A 134 1.16 -8.70 0.21
CA THR A 134 0.32 -7.76 0.96
C THR A 134 0.76 -7.68 2.42
N ILE A 135 0.27 -6.70 3.17
CA ILE A 135 0.50 -6.63 4.64
C ILE A 135 0.11 -7.93 5.35
N GLY A 136 -1.04 -8.50 4.98
CA GLY A 136 -1.58 -9.66 5.66
C GLY A 136 -2.47 -10.52 4.78
N THR A 137 -3.22 -11.42 5.42
CA THR A 137 -4.04 -12.45 4.74
C THR A 137 -5.51 -12.06 4.56
N ARG A 138 -5.91 -10.89 5.07
CA ARG A 138 -7.28 -10.37 5.02
C ARG A 138 -7.33 -9.13 4.13
N ASN A 139 -8.53 -8.80 3.68
CA ASN A 139 -8.78 -7.57 2.93
C ASN A 139 -9.10 -6.39 3.88
N GLN A 140 -9.40 -5.23 3.31
CA GLN A 140 -9.75 -3.99 4.00
C GLN A 140 -11.05 -4.03 4.83
N PHE A 141 -11.71 -5.17 4.92
CA PHE A 141 -12.91 -5.42 5.72
C PHE A 141 -12.72 -6.58 6.71
N SER A 142 -11.46 -6.97 6.99
CA SER A 142 -11.11 -8.14 7.80
C SER A 142 -11.57 -9.49 7.24
N ILE A 143 -11.94 -9.56 5.96
CA ILE A 143 -12.39 -10.81 5.34
C ILE A 143 -11.15 -11.60 4.85
N PRO A 144 -10.98 -12.88 5.23
CA PRO A 144 -9.90 -13.71 4.72
C PRO A 144 -9.90 -13.81 3.20
N THR A 145 -8.72 -13.63 2.59
CA THR A 145 -8.56 -13.67 1.12
C THR A 145 -8.18 -15.05 0.59
N GLY A 146 -7.96 -16.03 1.48
CA GLY A 146 -7.39 -17.33 1.13
C GLY A 146 -5.89 -17.29 0.78
N ARG A 147 -5.20 -16.17 1.08
CA ARG A 147 -3.77 -15.98 0.84
C ARG A 147 -2.91 -16.83 1.77
N ASP A 148 -1.85 -17.43 1.23
CA ASP A 148 -0.79 -18.06 2.01
C ASP A 148 0.07 -16.98 2.72
N LYS A 149 0.33 -17.18 4.01
CA LYS A 149 1.15 -16.27 4.83
C LYS A 149 2.58 -16.11 4.30
N GLN A 150 3.08 -17.03 3.47
CA GLN A 150 4.35 -16.90 2.76
C GLN A 150 4.41 -15.60 1.94
N PHE A 151 3.28 -15.21 1.33
CA PHE A 151 3.16 -14.06 0.44
C PHE A 151 2.66 -12.81 1.16
N THR A 152 3.18 -12.56 2.36
CA THR A 152 2.92 -11.33 3.14
C THR A 152 4.21 -10.55 3.34
N LEU A 153 4.12 -9.27 3.72
CA LEU A 153 5.24 -8.43 4.11
C LEU A 153 5.55 -8.56 5.62
N PRO A 154 6.79 -8.30 6.07
CA PRO A 154 8.03 -8.23 5.28
C PRO A 154 8.42 -9.57 4.66
N LEU A 155 9.24 -9.54 3.60
CA LEU A 155 9.80 -10.76 3.01
C LEU A 155 10.98 -11.27 3.85
N VAL A 156 10.99 -12.58 4.09
CA VAL A 156 12.11 -13.30 4.73
C VAL A 156 12.54 -14.44 3.81
N ASP A 157 13.71 -15.04 4.00
CA ASP A 157 14.07 -16.26 3.27
C ASP A 157 12.98 -17.33 3.46
N GLY A 158 12.39 -17.80 2.36
CA GLY A 158 11.14 -18.58 2.37
C GLY A 158 9.99 -17.88 1.65
N SER A 159 10.04 -16.56 1.53
CA SER A 159 8.99 -15.79 0.84
C SER A 159 9.00 -15.99 -0.68
N HIS A 160 10.14 -16.32 -1.30
CA HIS A 160 10.19 -16.53 -2.74
C HIS A 160 9.43 -17.80 -3.16
N PRO A 161 8.53 -17.75 -4.16
CA PRO A 161 7.63 -18.86 -4.47
C PRO A 161 8.33 -20.11 -5.04
N LYS A 162 9.44 -19.94 -5.78
CA LYS A 162 10.24 -21.05 -6.35
C LYS A 162 11.39 -21.52 -5.44
N TYR A 163 12.21 -20.59 -4.94
CA TYR A 163 13.43 -20.89 -4.18
C TYR A 163 13.21 -20.61 -2.70
N LEU A 164 12.91 -21.66 -1.93
CA LEU A 164 12.56 -21.51 -0.51
C LEU A 164 13.70 -20.92 0.35
N ASN A 165 14.96 -21.04 -0.05
CA ASN A 165 16.08 -20.41 0.66
C ASN A 165 16.30 -18.93 0.28
N LYS A 166 15.33 -18.29 -0.39
CA LYS A 166 15.38 -16.90 -0.82
C LYS A 166 14.13 -16.15 -0.39
N GLY A 167 14.27 -14.84 -0.19
CA GLY A 167 13.16 -13.94 0.07
C GLY A 167 13.60 -12.64 0.72
N THR A 168 14.61 -12.71 1.60
CA THR A 168 15.19 -11.50 2.20
C THR A 168 15.76 -10.59 1.11
N LEU A 169 15.49 -9.30 1.22
CA LEU A 169 15.86 -8.32 0.20
C LEU A 169 17.29 -7.81 0.43
N LYS A 170 17.78 -7.04 -0.53
CA LYS A 170 19.12 -6.44 -0.50
C LYS A 170 19.03 -4.96 -0.80
N ALA A 171 19.95 -4.18 -0.24
CA ALA A 171 20.12 -2.80 -0.65
C ALA A 171 20.55 -2.73 -2.13
N GLY A 172 20.14 -1.68 -2.83
CA GLY A 172 20.36 -1.48 -4.27
C GLY A 172 19.21 -1.97 -5.16
N TYR A 173 18.27 -2.79 -4.68
CA TYR A 173 17.07 -3.11 -5.45
C TYR A 173 16.03 -2.00 -5.40
N THR A 174 15.23 -1.87 -6.46
CA THR A 174 14.03 -1.02 -6.46
C THR A 174 12.81 -1.85 -6.11
N TRP A 175 12.17 -1.52 -5.00
CA TRP A 175 10.91 -2.11 -4.56
C TRP A 175 9.74 -1.27 -5.05
N ARG A 176 8.72 -1.93 -5.60
CA ARG A 176 7.50 -1.25 -6.06
C ARG A 176 6.29 -1.72 -5.34
N PHE A 177 5.57 -0.75 -4.80
CA PHE A 177 4.38 -1.01 -4.04
C PHE A 177 3.29 -0.01 -4.36
N THR A 178 2.06 -0.45 -4.14
CA THR A 178 0.85 0.34 -4.31
C THR A 178 0.05 0.31 -3.02
N LEU A 179 -0.77 1.33 -2.82
CA LEU A 179 -1.83 1.33 -1.82
C LEU A 179 -3.00 2.17 -2.36
N ASP A 180 -4.16 1.94 -1.78
CA ASP A 180 -5.41 2.57 -2.18
C ASP A 180 -5.94 3.51 -1.11
N THR A 181 -6.59 4.59 -1.55
CA THR A 181 -7.49 5.37 -0.70
C THR A 181 -8.90 5.38 -1.25
N VAL A 182 -9.87 5.59 -0.36
CA VAL A 182 -11.29 5.78 -0.69
C VAL A 182 -11.84 6.97 0.07
N GLY A 183 -12.69 7.75 -0.60
CA GLY A 183 -13.36 8.93 -0.04
C GLY A 183 -13.15 10.17 -0.89
N ASN A 184 -13.96 11.20 -0.65
CA ASN A 184 -13.91 12.49 -1.37
C ASN A 184 -12.72 13.36 -0.96
N ILE A 185 -12.23 13.26 0.28
CA ILE A 185 -11.08 14.07 0.76
C ILE A 185 -9.82 13.77 -0.07
N THR A 186 -9.54 12.50 -0.32
CA THR A 186 -8.37 12.06 -1.10
C THR A 186 -8.58 12.20 -2.61
N VAL A 187 -9.72 12.70 -3.09
CA VAL A 187 -9.89 13.07 -4.51
C VAL A 187 -9.11 14.35 -4.82
N MET A 188 -9.03 15.29 -3.87
CA MET A 188 -8.43 16.62 -4.07
C MET A 188 -6.96 16.51 -4.49
N ASP A 189 -6.49 17.37 -5.39
CA ASP A 189 -5.14 17.25 -5.98
C ASP A 189 -4.04 17.60 -4.98
N GLU A 190 -4.36 18.47 -4.03
CA GLU A 190 -3.48 18.90 -2.95
C GLU A 190 -3.37 17.86 -1.82
N SER A 191 -4.30 16.89 -1.77
CA SER A 191 -4.21 15.79 -0.81
C SER A 191 -3.06 14.85 -1.16
N LYS A 192 -2.34 14.40 -0.13
CA LYS A 192 -1.12 13.61 -0.31
C LYS A 192 -0.94 12.55 0.78
N ILE A 193 -0.24 11.49 0.40
CA ILE A 193 0.33 10.52 1.32
C ILE A 193 1.78 10.93 1.56
N ILE A 194 2.17 10.95 2.83
CA ILE A 194 3.58 11.02 3.23
C ILE A 194 3.90 9.72 3.95
N ILE A 195 4.95 9.05 3.47
CA ILE A 195 5.55 7.90 4.13
C ILE A 195 6.91 8.32 4.67
N THR A 196 7.12 8.10 5.97
CA THR A 196 8.39 8.40 6.65
C THR A 196 9.06 7.08 7.04
N PRO A 197 10.11 6.65 6.31
CA PRO A 197 10.92 5.51 6.71
C PRO A 197 11.67 5.76 8.03
N THR A 198 11.62 4.79 8.92
CA THR A 198 12.52 4.64 10.07
C THR A 198 13.19 3.28 10.01
N PHE A 199 14.36 3.14 10.63
CA PHE A 199 15.22 1.98 10.40
C PHE A 199 15.58 1.32 11.72
N TYR A 200 15.54 -0.01 11.73
CA TYR A 200 15.90 -0.82 12.88
C TYR A 200 16.87 -1.90 12.45
N TYR A 201 17.85 -2.21 13.29
CA TYR A 201 18.73 -3.36 13.12
C TYR A 201 18.26 -4.52 13.99
N VAL A 202 18.40 -5.74 13.49
CA VAL A 202 18.34 -6.98 14.27
C VAL A 202 19.57 -7.82 13.94
N ASP A 203 20.03 -8.60 14.91
CA ASP A 203 21.18 -9.49 14.71
C ASP A 203 20.88 -10.63 13.72
N LYS A 204 21.89 -11.43 13.39
CA LYS A 204 21.77 -12.60 12.49
C LYS A 204 20.69 -13.61 12.89
N LYS A 205 20.26 -13.64 14.16
CA LYS A 205 19.21 -14.53 14.68
C LYS A 205 17.82 -13.90 14.57
N GLY A 206 17.72 -12.63 14.14
CA GLY A 206 16.48 -11.85 14.10
C GLY A 206 16.09 -11.27 15.46
N LEU A 207 17.04 -11.15 16.38
CA LEU A 207 16.85 -10.66 17.76
C LEU A 207 17.50 -9.28 17.95
N ASN A 208 17.43 -8.75 19.16
CA ASN A 208 18.12 -7.52 19.56
C ASN A 208 17.76 -6.31 18.68
N ARG A 209 16.46 -6.10 18.47
CA ARG A 209 15.95 -4.95 17.72
C ARG A 209 16.42 -3.65 18.36
N GLU A 210 17.11 -2.82 17.60
CA GLU A 210 17.51 -1.47 17.99
C GLU A 210 17.24 -0.47 16.86
N GLU A 211 16.88 0.76 17.20
CA GLU A 211 16.71 1.82 16.20
C GLU A 211 18.08 2.31 15.72
N VAL A 212 18.22 2.48 14.40
CA VAL A 212 19.48 2.82 13.74
C VAL A 212 19.30 3.97 12.76
N GLU A 213 20.41 4.59 12.40
CA GLU A 213 20.48 5.59 11.35
C GLU A 213 21.20 5.02 10.14
N LEU A 214 20.69 5.34 8.94
CA LEU A 214 21.31 4.91 7.69
C LEU A 214 22.12 6.04 7.07
N TYR A 215 23.30 5.69 6.59
CA TYR A 215 24.24 6.57 5.92
C TYR A 215 24.58 6.01 4.54
N TYR A 216 24.72 6.88 3.55
CA TYR A 216 25.08 6.49 2.18
C TYR A 216 26.00 7.52 1.54
N SER A 217 26.57 7.21 0.38
CA SER A 217 27.29 8.17 -0.44
C SER A 217 26.55 8.42 -1.75
N ASP A 218 26.56 9.65 -2.23
CA ASP A 218 25.96 10.01 -3.52
C ASP A 218 26.68 11.20 -4.14
N THR A 219 26.55 11.37 -5.45
CA THR A 219 27.07 12.53 -6.17
C THR A 219 25.95 13.53 -6.38
N ILE A 220 25.97 14.64 -5.63
CA ILE A 220 24.95 15.68 -5.69
C ILE A 220 25.57 16.92 -6.33
N SER A 221 24.96 17.40 -7.41
CA SER A 221 25.45 18.56 -8.17
C SER A 221 26.93 18.46 -8.59
N GLY A 222 27.37 17.26 -8.97
CA GLY A 222 28.75 16.97 -9.39
C GLY A 222 29.75 16.73 -8.25
N ASN A 223 29.35 16.95 -6.99
CA ASN A 223 30.21 16.73 -5.83
C ASN A 223 29.89 15.41 -5.16
N ARG A 224 30.91 14.57 -4.93
CA ARG A 224 30.76 13.34 -4.17
C ARG A 224 30.59 13.66 -2.69
N ASN A 225 29.41 13.39 -2.17
CA ASN A 225 29.07 13.55 -0.76
C ASN A 225 29.15 12.17 -0.11
N HIS A 226 29.92 12.09 0.96
CA HIS A 226 30.07 10.86 1.74
C HIS A 226 29.28 10.97 3.04
N TYR A 227 28.72 9.84 3.48
CA TYR A 227 28.04 9.74 4.77
C TYR A 227 26.88 10.73 4.91
N ILE A 228 26.02 10.78 3.89
CA ILE A 228 24.73 11.47 3.97
C ILE A 228 23.80 10.60 4.81
N LYS A 229 23.26 11.17 5.88
CA LYS A 229 22.24 10.52 6.71
C LYS A 229 20.89 10.54 5.97
N ALA A 230 20.24 9.39 5.85
CA ALA A 230 18.86 9.32 5.36
C ALA A 230 17.94 10.14 6.28
N GLY A 231 17.09 10.99 5.69
CA GLY A 231 16.25 11.97 6.38
C GLY A 231 16.95 13.26 6.79
N SER A 232 18.24 13.42 6.52
CA SER A 232 18.91 14.72 6.67
C SER A 232 18.44 15.72 5.62
N LYS A 233 18.68 17.02 5.84
CA LYS A 233 18.35 18.07 4.86
C LYS A 233 18.89 17.75 3.45
N ILE A 234 20.14 17.29 3.36
CA ILE A 234 20.78 16.93 2.09
C ILE A 234 20.06 15.74 1.41
N ASP A 235 19.64 14.73 2.18
CA ASP A 235 18.86 13.61 1.64
C ASP A 235 17.49 14.07 1.14
N LEU A 236 16.77 14.87 1.94
CA LEU A 236 15.43 15.37 1.59
C LEU A 236 15.44 16.26 0.33
N GLU A 237 16.55 16.93 0.04
CA GLU A 237 16.77 17.72 -1.18
C GLU A 237 17.24 16.86 -2.37
N ASN A 238 17.77 15.66 -2.14
CA ASN A 238 18.25 14.71 -3.16
C ASN A 238 17.15 13.71 -3.54
N THR A 239 16.11 14.21 -4.21
CA THR A 239 14.95 13.41 -4.60
C THR A 239 15.23 12.54 -5.83
N LYS A 240 14.73 11.31 -5.80
CA LYS A 240 14.69 10.39 -6.93
C LYS A 240 13.41 10.63 -7.71
N GLN A 241 13.53 10.66 -9.03
CA GLN A 241 12.41 10.96 -9.93
C GLN A 241 11.95 9.73 -10.71
N ALA A 242 10.67 9.71 -11.07
CA ALA A 242 10.12 8.73 -11.99
C ALA A 242 9.28 9.41 -13.07
N GLN A 243 9.05 8.70 -14.18
CA GLN A 243 8.13 9.11 -15.22
C GLN A 243 6.78 8.40 -15.01
N THR A 244 5.66 9.13 -15.15
CA THR A 244 4.31 8.56 -14.96
C THR A 244 4.03 7.36 -15.87
N GLY A 245 4.44 7.45 -17.14
CA GLY A 245 4.29 6.38 -18.12
C GLY A 245 5.38 5.30 -18.07
N ASP A 246 6.23 5.27 -17.05
CA ASP A 246 7.24 4.22 -16.92
C ASP A 246 6.58 2.85 -16.78
N VAL A 247 6.86 1.96 -17.75
CA VAL A 247 6.36 0.57 -17.75
C VAL A 247 6.72 -0.17 -16.47
N TYR A 248 7.84 0.21 -15.84
CA TYR A 248 8.30 -0.40 -14.61
C TYR A 248 7.46 0.02 -13.40
N LEU A 249 6.98 1.27 -13.36
CA LEU A 249 6.09 1.74 -12.28
C LEU A 249 4.78 0.95 -12.27
N GLY A 250 4.35 0.46 -13.43
CA GLY A 250 3.25 -0.50 -13.48
C GLY A 250 1.88 0.11 -13.21
N ILE A 251 1.64 1.34 -13.68
CA ILE A 251 0.30 1.94 -13.63
C ILE A 251 -0.56 1.34 -14.76
N PRO A 252 -1.78 0.84 -14.49
CA PRO A 252 -2.70 0.36 -15.49
C PRO A 252 -3.02 1.42 -16.56
N ASP A 253 -3.02 1.02 -17.82
CA ASP A 253 -3.30 1.92 -18.94
C ASP A 253 -4.69 2.56 -18.86
N VAL A 254 -5.68 1.82 -18.33
CA VAL A 254 -7.03 2.33 -18.09
C VAL A 254 -7.03 3.44 -17.02
N GLU A 255 -6.25 3.29 -15.95
CA GLU A 255 -6.12 4.29 -14.90
C GLU A 255 -5.41 5.54 -15.41
N LEU A 256 -4.36 5.38 -16.23
CA LEU A 256 -3.67 6.51 -16.88
C LEU A 256 -4.61 7.28 -17.82
N LYS A 257 -5.39 6.59 -18.65
CA LYS A 257 -6.34 7.21 -19.59
C LYS A 257 -7.46 7.94 -18.88
N ASP A 258 -8.10 7.29 -17.90
CA ASP A 258 -9.19 7.89 -17.15
C ASP A 258 -8.70 9.08 -16.33
N THR A 259 -7.54 8.96 -15.69
CA THR A 259 -6.95 10.07 -14.91
C THR A 259 -6.61 11.25 -15.81
N ALA A 260 -5.97 11.01 -16.97
CA ALA A 260 -5.68 12.07 -17.94
C ALA A 260 -6.97 12.77 -18.42
N SER A 261 -8.02 11.99 -18.74
CA SER A 261 -9.32 12.51 -19.15
C SER A 261 -9.99 13.35 -18.07
N ILE A 262 -10.05 12.85 -16.83
CA ILE A 262 -10.63 13.56 -15.67
C ILE A 262 -9.89 14.88 -15.42
N ARG A 263 -8.58 14.91 -15.67
CA ARG A 263 -7.73 16.08 -15.46
C ARG A 263 -7.70 17.03 -16.65
N ASN A 264 -8.41 16.72 -17.73
CA ASN A 264 -8.40 17.47 -18.97
C ASN A 264 -6.96 17.67 -19.53
N ILE A 265 -6.13 16.63 -19.45
CA ILE A 265 -4.76 16.58 -19.97
C ILE A 265 -4.67 15.46 -21.01
N SER A 266 -3.95 15.67 -22.11
CA SER A 266 -3.75 14.59 -23.08
C SER A 266 -3.00 13.41 -22.45
N TYR A 267 -3.38 12.17 -22.81
CA TYR A 267 -2.69 10.97 -22.33
C TYR A 267 -1.18 10.99 -22.57
N LYS A 268 -0.75 11.51 -23.73
CA LYS A 268 0.68 11.66 -24.07
C LYS A 268 1.39 12.60 -23.12
N ALA A 269 0.80 13.77 -22.80
CA ALA A 269 1.38 14.70 -21.85
C ALA A 269 1.39 14.13 -20.43
N TRP A 270 0.30 13.48 -20.03
CA TRP A 270 0.17 12.85 -18.71
C TRP A 270 1.24 11.77 -18.47
N THR A 271 1.52 10.93 -19.45
CA THR A 271 2.50 9.84 -19.34
C THR A 271 3.95 10.29 -19.53
N ALA A 272 4.17 11.43 -20.19
CA ALA A 272 5.51 11.98 -20.42
C ALA A 272 6.09 12.77 -19.22
N GLN A 273 5.24 13.17 -18.26
CA GLN A 273 5.70 13.97 -17.13
C GLN A 273 6.67 13.18 -16.23
N LYS A 274 7.65 13.89 -15.68
CA LYS A 274 8.63 13.38 -14.72
C LYS A 274 8.50 14.16 -13.43
N LYS A 275 8.36 13.47 -12.31
CA LYS A 275 8.14 14.04 -10.98
C LYS A 275 8.97 13.33 -9.92
N GLU A 276 9.16 14.01 -8.81
CA GLU A 276 9.84 13.49 -7.63
C GLU A 276 9.03 12.37 -7.00
N MET A 277 9.70 11.34 -6.47
CA MET A 277 9.06 10.17 -5.88
C MET A 277 9.45 10.03 -4.41
N TYR A 278 10.74 10.06 -4.11
CA TYR A 278 11.24 9.89 -2.75
C TYR A 278 12.66 10.43 -2.56
N SER A 279 12.98 10.74 -1.32
CA SER A 279 14.34 10.69 -0.75
C SER A 279 14.40 9.45 0.15
N TYR A 280 15.58 9.04 0.62
CA TYR A 280 15.66 7.83 1.43
C TYR A 280 14.96 7.98 2.79
N GLY A 281 14.83 9.20 3.32
CA GLY A 281 14.09 9.51 4.55
C GLY A 281 12.65 9.99 4.36
N ARG A 282 12.14 10.14 3.13
CA ARG A 282 10.75 10.55 2.89
C ARG A 282 10.25 10.18 1.51
N ILE A 283 9.06 9.57 1.45
CA ILE A 283 8.28 9.36 0.23
C ILE A 283 7.05 10.26 0.31
N THR A 284 6.84 11.10 -0.71
CA THR A 284 5.64 11.95 -0.81
C THR A 284 4.92 11.58 -2.08
N SER A 285 3.63 11.25 -1.99
CA SER A 285 2.85 10.99 -3.20
C SER A 285 2.77 12.25 -4.06
N GLU A 286 3.09 12.11 -5.34
CA GLU A 286 2.87 13.14 -6.34
C GLU A 286 1.62 12.84 -7.17
N LEU A 287 0.98 13.91 -7.68
CA LEU A 287 -0.21 13.80 -8.53
C LEU A 287 0.03 12.90 -9.75
N ALA A 288 1.27 12.92 -10.26
CA ALA A 288 1.77 12.10 -11.36
C ALA A 288 1.68 10.59 -11.11
N PHE A 289 1.58 10.15 -9.85
CA PHE A 289 1.55 8.73 -9.46
C PHE A 289 0.30 8.38 -8.64
N LYS A 290 -0.65 9.31 -8.57
CA LYS A 290 -1.99 9.15 -8.01
C LYS A 290 -3.00 9.05 -9.14
N THR A 291 -3.70 7.93 -9.22
CA THR A 291 -4.68 7.66 -10.29
C THR A 291 -6.06 7.40 -9.73
N PHE A 292 -7.08 7.56 -10.57
CA PHE A 292 -8.44 7.13 -10.24
C PHE A 292 -8.66 5.68 -10.68
N SER A 293 -9.05 4.81 -9.76
CA SER A 293 -9.05 3.34 -9.92
C SER A 293 -10.39 2.67 -9.62
N ASN A 294 -11.50 3.43 -9.58
CA ASN A 294 -12.82 2.91 -9.23
C ASN A 294 -13.69 2.49 -10.43
N GLN A 295 -13.09 2.24 -11.61
CA GLN A 295 -13.82 1.96 -12.85
C GLN A 295 -14.76 0.77 -12.74
N ASN A 296 -14.31 -0.31 -12.12
CA ASN A 296 -15.11 -1.54 -11.97
C ASN A 296 -16.35 -1.30 -11.10
N TYR A 297 -16.22 -0.53 -10.03
CA TYR A 297 -17.35 -0.15 -9.19
C TYR A 297 -18.31 0.76 -9.97
N ALA A 298 -17.79 1.80 -10.63
CA ALA A 298 -18.58 2.71 -11.45
C ALA A 298 -19.38 1.97 -12.54
N LEU A 299 -18.75 1.01 -13.21
CA LEU A 299 -19.42 0.16 -14.22
C LEU A 299 -20.55 -0.68 -13.61
N ARG A 300 -20.30 -1.40 -12.51
CA ARG A 300 -21.32 -2.24 -11.85
C ARG A 300 -22.53 -1.44 -11.39
N ILE A 301 -22.28 -0.26 -10.81
CA ILE A 301 -23.33 0.61 -10.30
C ILE A 301 -24.22 1.15 -11.45
N HIS A 302 -23.65 1.44 -12.62
CA HIS A 302 -24.40 1.92 -13.78
C HIS A 302 -25.01 0.84 -14.69
N GLN A 303 -24.69 -0.43 -14.49
CA GLN A 303 -25.33 -1.55 -15.20
C GLN A 303 -26.65 -2.01 -14.57
N GLY A 304 -26.95 -1.57 -13.34
CA GLY A 304 -28.15 -1.97 -12.60
C GLY A 304 -29.38 -1.06 -12.83
N SER A 305 -30.52 -1.49 -12.29
CA SER A 305 -31.79 -0.74 -12.31
C SER A 305 -31.73 0.63 -11.63
N LEU A 306 -30.71 0.88 -10.81
CA LEU A 306 -30.49 2.14 -10.09
C LEU A 306 -29.76 3.19 -10.92
N SER A 307 -29.29 2.86 -12.14
CA SER A 307 -28.42 3.74 -12.93
C SER A 307 -29.04 5.12 -13.19
N ASN A 308 -30.30 5.16 -13.64
CA ASN A 308 -30.99 6.43 -13.93
C ASN A 308 -31.21 7.28 -12.66
N SER A 309 -31.54 6.64 -11.54
CA SER A 309 -31.69 7.34 -10.25
C SER A 309 -30.38 7.92 -9.76
N LEU A 310 -29.27 7.20 -9.90
CA LEU A 310 -27.95 7.67 -9.49
C LEU A 310 -27.43 8.79 -10.39
N LEU A 311 -27.68 8.71 -11.70
CA LEU A 311 -27.40 9.80 -12.64
C LEU A 311 -28.21 11.06 -12.27
N GLY A 312 -29.49 10.90 -11.95
CA GLY A 312 -30.35 12.01 -11.49
C GLY A 312 -29.88 12.65 -10.18
N LEU A 313 -29.10 11.92 -9.36
CA LEU A 313 -28.48 12.42 -8.13
C LEU A 313 -27.06 12.99 -8.33
N GLY A 314 -26.57 13.06 -9.58
CA GLY A 314 -25.25 13.60 -9.91
C GLY A 314 -24.09 12.60 -9.81
N TYR A 315 -24.37 11.32 -9.57
CA TYR A 315 -23.36 10.26 -9.53
C TYR A 315 -23.11 9.72 -10.93
N SER A 316 -22.40 10.49 -11.76
CA SER A 316 -21.92 10.04 -13.06
C SER A 316 -20.86 8.95 -12.91
N LYS A 317 -20.66 8.15 -13.97
CA LYS A 317 -19.58 7.15 -14.02
C LYS A 317 -18.22 7.79 -13.72
N GLU A 318 -17.97 8.97 -14.27
CA GLU A 318 -16.73 9.72 -14.03
C GLU A 318 -16.57 10.10 -12.55
N ASN A 319 -17.62 10.62 -11.91
CA ASN A 319 -17.58 10.96 -10.49
C ASN A 319 -17.33 9.72 -9.64
N LEU A 320 -18.01 8.61 -9.92
CA LEU A 320 -17.82 7.35 -9.21
C LEU A 320 -16.40 6.80 -9.36
N THR A 321 -15.78 6.94 -10.53
CA THR A 321 -14.38 6.55 -10.78
C THR A 321 -13.42 7.29 -9.83
N LYS A 322 -13.73 8.54 -9.47
CA LYS A 322 -12.86 9.38 -8.63
C LYS A 322 -12.77 8.87 -7.19
N TYR A 323 -13.79 8.24 -6.63
CA TYR A 323 -13.88 7.90 -5.19
C TYR A 323 -12.94 6.79 -4.70
N LYS A 324 -12.19 6.13 -5.60
CA LYS A 324 -11.05 5.28 -5.25
C LYS A 324 -9.81 5.81 -5.96
N GLN A 325 -8.73 5.98 -5.22
CA GLN A 325 -7.45 6.37 -5.78
C GLN A 325 -6.40 5.29 -5.49
N SER A 326 -5.55 5.02 -6.48
CA SER A 326 -4.41 4.13 -6.34
C SER A 326 -3.12 4.94 -6.47
N TYR A 327 -2.17 4.68 -5.57
CA TYR A 327 -0.90 5.37 -5.48
C TYR A 327 0.23 4.40 -5.78
N TYR A 328 1.13 4.77 -6.68
CA TYR A 328 2.22 3.92 -7.11
C TYR A 328 3.56 4.48 -6.66
N PHE A 329 4.36 3.66 -6.00
CA PHE A 329 5.62 4.07 -5.40
C PHE A 329 6.78 3.22 -5.90
N ASN A 330 7.92 3.88 -6.11
CA ASN A 330 9.22 3.24 -6.11
C ASN A 330 9.94 3.62 -4.82
N TYR A 331 10.65 2.68 -4.21
CA TYR A 331 11.58 2.96 -3.12
C TYR A 331 12.77 2.02 -3.22
N SER A 332 13.97 2.52 -2.95
CA SER A 332 15.19 1.72 -2.85
C SER A 332 16.07 2.30 -1.75
N LEU A 333 17.10 1.56 -1.37
CA LEU A 333 18.26 2.10 -0.67
C LEU A 333 19.49 1.94 -1.58
N PRO A 334 20.50 2.82 -1.49
CA PRO A 334 21.76 2.64 -2.22
C PRO A 334 22.43 1.31 -1.85
N SER A 335 23.13 0.70 -2.80
CA SER A 335 23.89 -0.54 -2.52
C SER A 335 25.02 -0.34 -1.51
N ASP A 336 25.48 0.89 -1.28
CA ASP A 336 26.54 1.20 -0.31
C ASP A 336 26.01 1.72 1.04
N VAL A 337 24.70 1.58 1.30
CA VAL A 337 24.08 2.01 2.56
C VAL A 337 24.73 1.30 3.77
N LYS A 338 24.89 2.04 4.87
CA LYS A 338 25.45 1.56 6.13
C LYS A 338 24.55 1.94 7.30
N ALA A 339 24.33 1.01 8.21
CA ALA A 339 23.62 1.26 9.45
C ALA A 339 24.59 1.57 10.59
N VAL A 340 24.21 2.50 11.46
CA VAL A 340 24.93 2.82 12.69
C VAL A 340 23.91 2.99 13.82
N LYS A 341 24.31 2.70 15.05
CA LYS A 341 23.48 2.95 16.23
C LYS A 341 23.00 4.41 16.26
N LYS A 342 21.71 4.62 16.50
CA LYS A 342 21.10 5.95 16.55
C LYS A 342 21.81 6.88 17.54
N GLY A 343 21.99 8.14 17.15
CA GLY A 343 22.70 9.16 17.94
C GLY A 343 24.22 9.13 17.81
N THR A 344 24.79 8.26 16.99
CA THR A 344 26.24 8.24 16.75
C THR A 344 26.67 9.40 15.84
N ASP A 345 27.63 10.21 16.28
CA ASP A 345 28.20 11.29 15.46
C ASP A 345 29.23 10.75 14.47
N VAL A 346 28.74 10.29 13.31
CA VAL A 346 29.55 9.77 12.21
C VAL A 346 30.54 10.80 11.68
N GLN A 347 30.18 12.09 11.68
CA GLN A 347 31.03 13.15 11.15
C GLN A 347 32.20 13.45 12.10
N ALA A 348 31.96 13.50 13.42
CA ALA A 348 33.02 13.63 14.41
C ALA A 348 33.93 12.40 14.41
N TYR A 349 33.35 11.19 14.30
CA TYR A 349 34.12 9.96 14.19
C TYR A 349 35.05 9.97 12.97
N ALA A 350 34.48 10.30 11.79
CA ALA A 350 35.22 10.42 10.54
C ALA A 350 36.38 11.41 10.61
N LYS A 351 36.18 12.56 11.25
CA LYS A 351 37.24 13.58 11.44
C LYS A 351 38.37 13.10 12.36
N LYS A 352 38.04 12.28 13.37
CA LYS A 352 39.01 11.86 14.39
C LYS A 352 39.85 10.65 13.96
N TYR A 353 39.23 9.66 13.32
CA TYR A 353 39.86 8.36 13.05
C TYR A 353 40.00 8.06 11.55
N GLY A 354 39.42 8.88 10.68
CA GLY A 354 39.04 8.42 9.35
C GLY A 354 37.84 7.47 9.45
N ILE A 355 37.23 7.17 8.31
CA ILE A 355 36.10 6.24 8.26
C ILE A 355 36.17 5.47 6.94
N SER A 356 36.05 4.15 7.03
CA SER A 356 36.07 3.25 5.89
C SER A 356 34.79 2.43 5.83
N LYS A 357 34.57 1.71 4.72
CA LYS A 357 33.39 0.84 4.56
C LYS A 357 33.36 -0.37 5.50
N VAL A 358 34.49 -0.70 6.12
CA VAL A 358 34.70 -1.86 6.99
C VAL A 358 34.94 -1.46 8.44
N ASP A 359 34.66 -0.20 8.78
CA ASP A 359 34.82 0.30 10.13
C ASP A 359 33.84 -0.39 11.11
N ASN A 360 34.32 -0.69 12.32
CA ASN A 360 33.54 -1.34 13.37
C ASN A 360 32.35 -0.49 13.87
N LEU A 361 32.34 0.79 13.53
CA LEU A 361 31.18 1.67 13.67
C LEU A 361 29.92 1.11 12.98
N TRP A 362 30.08 0.50 11.80
CA TRP A 362 28.96 0.07 10.98
C TRP A 362 28.43 -1.27 11.46
N LEU A 363 27.11 -1.36 11.61
CA LEU A 363 26.44 -2.60 11.94
C LEU A 363 26.46 -3.54 10.73
N SER A 364 26.87 -4.79 10.97
CA SER A 364 26.95 -5.90 10.02
C SER A 364 26.41 -7.19 10.64
N GLU A 365 26.45 -8.31 9.91
CA GLU A 365 26.01 -9.62 10.40
C GLU A 365 24.57 -9.64 10.93
N GLY A 366 23.67 -8.94 10.26
CA GLY A 366 22.27 -8.86 10.67
C GLY A 366 21.36 -8.41 9.55
N PHE A 367 20.28 -7.75 9.95
CA PHE A 367 19.27 -7.25 9.03
C PHE A 367 18.84 -5.85 9.40
N ILE A 368 18.49 -5.06 8.40
CA ILE A 368 17.80 -3.79 8.59
C ILE A 368 16.32 -4.02 8.27
N ILE A 369 15.46 -3.68 9.24
CA ILE A 369 14.02 -3.53 9.07
C ILE A 369 13.75 -2.09 8.70
N ILE A 370 13.02 -1.87 7.60
CA ILE A 370 12.52 -0.55 7.21
C ILE A 370 11.05 -0.48 7.61
N HIS A 371 10.77 0.46 8.50
CA HIS A 371 9.46 0.73 9.04
C HIS A 371 8.86 1.97 8.38
N PHE A 372 7.60 1.90 7.94
CA PHE A 372 6.88 2.98 7.29
C PHE A 372 5.80 3.56 8.21
N ASP A 373 5.97 4.83 8.58
CA ASP A 373 4.88 5.66 9.10
C ASP A 373 4.12 6.27 7.91
N ILE A 374 2.86 5.84 7.70
CA ILE A 374 2.06 6.20 6.52
C ILE A 374 0.90 7.09 6.93
N LYS A 375 0.90 8.33 6.43
CA LYS A 375 -0.07 9.37 6.77
C LYS A 375 -0.68 9.99 5.53
N VAL A 376 -1.97 10.29 5.61
CA VAL A 376 -2.73 11.02 4.59
C VAL A 376 -3.00 12.42 5.12
N TYR A 377 -2.73 13.42 4.28
CA TYR A 377 -3.03 14.82 4.54
C TYR A 377 -4.08 15.32 3.55
N ASP A 378 -5.01 16.14 4.05
CA ASP A 378 -6.04 16.79 3.23
C ASP A 378 -5.48 17.96 2.41
N GLU A 379 -6.35 18.66 1.67
CA GLU A 379 -5.99 19.78 0.81
C GLU A 379 -5.42 20.99 1.56
N LYS A 380 -5.63 21.05 2.88
CA LYS A 380 -5.12 22.09 3.79
C LYS A 380 -3.89 21.64 4.55
N ASN A 381 -3.29 20.50 4.16
CA ASN A 381 -2.14 19.89 4.81
C ASN A 381 -2.40 19.53 6.29
N LYS A 382 -3.67 19.25 6.65
CA LYS A 382 -4.05 18.73 7.96
C LYS A 382 -4.01 17.20 7.92
N LEU A 383 -3.51 16.59 9.00
CA LEU A 383 -3.52 15.14 9.15
C LEU A 383 -4.98 14.62 9.10
N TYR A 384 -5.24 13.70 8.18
CA TYR A 384 -6.56 13.16 7.92
C TYR A 384 -6.68 11.68 8.30
N LEU A 385 -5.78 10.82 7.81
CA LEU A 385 -5.74 9.39 8.13
C LEU A 385 -4.32 8.96 8.46
N THR A 386 -4.16 7.95 9.31
CA THR A 386 -2.93 7.17 9.41
C THR A 386 -3.26 5.70 9.19
N TYR A 387 -2.29 4.92 8.71
CA TYR A 387 -2.50 3.49 8.44
C TYR A 387 -2.60 2.67 9.73
N ASP A 388 -1.84 3.05 10.76
CA ASP A 388 -1.82 2.39 12.07
C ASP A 388 -2.92 2.87 13.02
N ASN A 389 -3.34 4.13 12.90
CA ASN A 389 -4.31 4.80 13.76
C ASN A 389 -4.07 4.59 15.27
N ALA A 390 -2.79 4.55 15.68
CA ALA A 390 -2.37 3.99 16.96
C ALA A 390 -3.06 4.60 18.19
N GLU A 391 -3.26 5.92 18.22
CA GLU A 391 -3.92 6.60 19.35
C GLU A 391 -5.40 6.22 19.46
N ASN A 392 -6.13 6.21 18.33
CA ASN A 392 -7.56 5.89 18.35
C ASN A 392 -7.79 4.38 18.52
N GLU A 393 -6.90 3.53 18.02
CA GLU A 393 -6.92 2.09 18.30
C GLU A 393 -6.85 1.84 19.81
N LYS A 394 -5.85 2.45 20.48
CA LYS A 394 -5.63 2.30 21.92
C LYS A 394 -6.76 2.88 22.77
N ASN A 395 -7.27 4.05 22.41
CA ASN A 395 -8.17 4.82 23.28
C ASN A 395 -9.67 4.59 22.96
N LEU A 396 -9.99 4.26 21.71
CA LEU A 396 -11.38 4.21 21.22
C LEU A 396 -11.72 2.88 20.53
N GLY A 397 -10.77 1.94 20.42
CA GLY A 397 -10.95 0.69 19.68
C GLY A 397 -11.16 0.89 18.17
N HIS A 398 -10.69 2.03 17.64
CA HIS A 398 -10.80 2.33 16.22
C HIS A 398 -9.81 1.51 15.38
N CYS A 399 -9.98 1.57 14.06
CA CYS A 399 -9.32 0.64 13.15
C CYS A 399 -7.84 0.96 12.89
N ASN A 400 -6.96 0.01 13.20
CA ASN A 400 -5.60 -0.11 12.66
C ASN A 400 -5.63 -0.96 11.38
N MET A 401 -5.21 -0.39 10.26
CA MET A 401 -5.29 -1.07 8.96
C MET A 401 -4.33 -2.26 8.84
N PHE A 402 -3.17 -2.22 9.51
CA PHE A 402 -2.27 -3.38 9.56
C PHE A 402 -2.95 -4.58 10.21
N GLN A 403 -3.67 -4.35 11.32
CA GLN A 403 -4.42 -5.40 12.01
C GLN A 403 -5.65 -5.85 11.22
N MET A 404 -6.40 -4.92 10.64
CA MET A 404 -7.58 -5.24 9.83
C MET A 404 -7.21 -6.12 8.62
N GLU A 405 -6.07 -5.87 7.99
CA GLU A 405 -5.55 -6.67 6.88
C GLU A 405 -4.85 -7.96 7.35
N GLY A 406 -4.72 -8.16 8.67
CA GLY A 406 -4.22 -9.38 9.28
C GLY A 406 -2.71 -9.54 9.12
N ILE A 407 -1.95 -8.52 9.51
CA ILE A 407 -0.49 -8.53 9.58
C ILE A 407 0.03 -9.81 10.27
N ASN A 408 1.15 -10.34 9.78
CA ASN A 408 1.84 -11.46 10.41
C ASN A 408 3.07 -10.97 11.20
N ASN A 409 2.87 -10.71 12.49
CA ASN A 409 3.90 -10.18 13.40
C ASN A 409 5.03 -11.17 13.72
N THR A 410 4.94 -12.42 13.27
CA THR A 410 5.99 -13.42 13.50
C THR A 410 6.20 -14.29 12.28
N LYS A 411 7.42 -14.28 11.76
CA LYS A 411 7.81 -15.12 10.62
C LYS A 411 9.00 -15.98 10.97
N LYS A 412 8.86 -17.27 10.69
CA LYS A 412 9.98 -18.20 10.66
C LYS A 412 10.46 -18.29 9.22
N ASP A 413 11.74 -18.02 9.02
CA ASP A 413 12.35 -18.12 7.71
C ASP A 413 12.78 -19.57 7.40
N TYR A 414 13.31 -19.80 6.20
CA TYR A 414 13.76 -21.10 5.73
C TYR A 414 14.87 -21.72 6.60
N PHE A 415 15.76 -20.88 7.15
CA PHE A 415 16.87 -21.32 8.00
C PHE A 415 16.45 -21.51 9.47
N GLY A 416 15.18 -21.28 9.78
CA GLY A 416 14.60 -21.45 11.11
C GLY A 416 14.76 -20.25 12.05
N ARG A 417 15.28 -19.12 11.56
CA ARG A 417 15.33 -17.86 12.30
C ARG A 417 13.91 -17.31 12.47
N GLN A 418 13.62 -16.79 13.65
CA GLN A 418 12.30 -16.25 13.97
C GLN A 418 12.37 -14.74 14.09
N PHE A 419 11.76 -14.05 13.14
CA PHE A 419 11.62 -12.60 13.14
C PHE A 419 10.33 -12.18 13.81
N LYS A 420 10.39 -11.13 14.62
CA LYS A 420 9.23 -10.42 15.17
C LYS A 420 9.10 -9.08 14.46
N PHE A 421 7.91 -8.77 13.98
CA PHE A 421 7.61 -7.55 13.25
C PHE A 421 6.50 -6.76 13.95
N GLU A 422 6.61 -5.44 13.86
CA GLU A 422 5.62 -4.48 14.33
C GLU A 422 4.77 -3.96 13.16
N ALA A 423 3.58 -3.41 13.48
CA ALA A 423 2.78 -2.71 12.49
C ALA A 423 3.60 -1.54 11.91
N GLY A 424 3.75 -1.51 10.58
CA GLY A 424 4.64 -0.57 9.90
C GLY A 424 5.97 -1.17 9.45
N ASP A 425 6.40 -2.34 9.93
CA ASP A 425 7.59 -3.01 9.39
C ASP A 425 7.25 -3.61 8.01
N ILE A 426 7.83 -3.06 6.94
CA ILE A 426 7.46 -3.42 5.54
C ILE A 426 8.56 -4.20 4.81
N ILE A 427 9.82 -3.81 5.02
CA ILE A 427 10.96 -4.35 4.26
C ILE A 427 12.02 -4.87 5.24
N LEU A 428 12.61 -6.02 4.91
CA LEU A 428 13.77 -6.58 5.60
C LEU A 428 14.89 -6.73 4.57
N ILE A 429 16.04 -6.12 4.82
CA ILE A 429 17.25 -6.28 4.01
C ILE A 429 18.40 -6.89 4.81
N ASP A 430 19.23 -7.69 4.13
CA ASP A 430 20.48 -8.23 4.66
C ASP A 430 21.56 -7.12 4.69
N THR A 431 22.26 -6.97 5.82
CA THR A 431 23.31 -5.93 5.96
C THR A 431 24.57 -6.23 5.16
N ASP A 432 24.81 -7.52 4.87
CA ASP A 432 26.07 -8.01 4.30
C ASP A 432 25.94 -8.31 2.81
N LYS A 433 24.73 -8.16 2.24
CA LYS A 433 24.45 -8.40 0.83
C LYS A 433 23.81 -7.21 0.15
N THR A 434 24.21 -6.97 -1.09
CA THR A 434 23.75 -5.87 -1.92
C THR A 434 23.37 -6.38 -3.31
N SER A 435 22.70 -5.54 -4.11
CA SER A 435 22.41 -5.86 -5.51
C SER A 435 23.68 -6.13 -6.35
N LEU A 436 24.83 -5.57 -5.95
CA LEU A 436 26.10 -5.75 -6.66
C LEU A 436 26.60 -7.19 -6.61
N ASP A 437 26.27 -7.94 -5.56
CA ASP A 437 26.68 -9.35 -5.42
C ASP A 437 26.03 -10.23 -6.51
N ASP A 438 24.86 -9.82 -7.03
CA ASP A 438 24.17 -10.58 -8.08
C ASP A 438 24.56 -10.11 -9.48
N ALA A 439 25.00 -8.86 -9.64
CA ALA A 439 25.50 -8.33 -10.90
C ALA A 439 26.81 -9.03 -11.34
N LEU A 440 27.67 -9.39 -10.39
CA LEU A 440 28.94 -10.08 -10.65
C LEU A 440 28.76 -11.52 -11.15
N VAL A 441 27.72 -12.22 -10.70
CA VAL A 441 27.42 -13.61 -11.11
C VAL A 441 26.88 -13.67 -12.55
N GLY A 442 26.23 -12.61 -13.04
CA GLY A 442 25.74 -12.53 -14.42
C GLY A 442 26.82 -12.27 -15.48
N GLY A 443 27.99 -11.77 -15.08
CA GLY A 443 29.09 -11.42 -16.00
C GLY A 443 29.96 -12.59 -16.47
N GLN A 444 29.87 -13.77 -15.83
CA GLN A 444 30.73 -14.92 -16.12
C GLN A 444 30.16 -15.92 -17.16
N ILE A 445 28.99 -15.68 -17.74
CA ILE A 445 28.41 -16.57 -18.78
C ILE A 445 28.59 -16.01 -20.21
N GLY A 446 29.41 -14.96 -20.38
CA GLY A 446 29.55 -14.24 -21.66
C GLY A 446 30.97 -14.13 -22.24
N ARG A 447 31.94 -14.91 -21.75
CA ARG A 447 33.29 -14.99 -22.37
C ARG A 447 33.87 -16.41 -22.23
N ALA A 448 33.59 -17.24 -23.22
CA ALA A 448 34.45 -18.34 -23.65
C ALA A 448 34.43 -18.35 -25.18
#